data_AF-A0A392R3C9-F1
#
_entry.id   AF-A0A392R3C9-F1
#
_cell.length_a   1.000
_cell.length_b   1.000
_cell.length_c   1.000
_cell.angle_alpha   90.00
_cell.angle_beta   90.00
_cell.angle_gamma   90.00
#
_symmetry.space_group_name_H-M   'P 1'
#
loop_
_entity.id
_entity.type
_entity.pdbx_description
1 polymer ?
#
loop_
_entity_poly.entity_id
_entity_poly.type
_entity_poly.pdbx_seq_one_letter_code
_entity_poly.pdbx_strand_id
1 'polypeptide(L)'
;MAMQPFDPYYLYQPDERSNINTLFVSGLPDDVKAREIHNLFRRRPGFDSCQLKYTGRANQVVAFATFFNHQAAMAALHALNVSA
;
A
#
# COMPACT_ATOMS: atom_id res chain seq x y z
N MET A 1 26.29 16.59 -33.25
CA MET A 1 25.37 16.19 -32.17
C MET A 1 26.05 15.12 -31.34
N ALA A 2 26.35 15.35 -30.06
CA ALA A 2 26.93 14.32 -29.20
C ALA A 2 25.81 13.34 -28.79
N MET A 3 25.92 12.07 -29.18
CA MET A 3 25.05 11.02 -28.64
C MET A 3 25.33 10.93 -27.15
N GLN A 4 24.30 11.14 -26.33
CA GLN A 4 24.38 10.89 -24.90
C GLN A 4 24.75 9.41 -24.69
N PRO A 5 25.68 9.07 -23.78
CA PRO A 5 26.03 7.69 -23.51
C PRO A 5 24.77 6.94 -23.07
N PHE A 6 24.50 5.80 -23.72
CA PHE A 6 23.43 4.89 -23.34
C PHE A 6 23.79 4.29 -21.97
N ASP A 7 23.11 4.75 -20.91
CA ASP A 7 23.26 4.20 -19.58
C ASP A 7 22.46 2.88 -19.48
N PRO A 8 23.10 1.70 -19.45
CA PRO A 8 22.41 0.41 -19.43
C PRO A 8 21.62 0.18 -18.13
N TYR A 9 21.85 1.01 -17.11
CA TYR A 9 21.11 0.99 -15.85
C TYR A 9 19.66 1.46 -15.97
N TYR A 10 19.27 2.18 -17.03
CA TYR A 10 17.86 2.54 -17.25
C TYR A 10 16.99 1.34 -17.64
N LEU A 11 17.56 0.32 -18.30
CA LEU A 11 16.83 -0.90 -18.65
C LEU A 11 16.53 -1.80 -17.44
N TYR A 12 17.24 -1.57 -16.33
CA TYR A 12 17.08 -2.29 -15.08
C TYR A 12 16.51 -1.35 -14.00
N GLN A 13 15.58 -0.48 -14.36
CA GLN A 13 14.65 0.04 -13.37
C GLN A 13 13.60 -1.05 -13.17
N PRO A 14 13.70 -1.91 -12.12
CA PRO A 14 12.55 -2.72 -11.76
C PRO A 14 11.41 -1.73 -11.60
N ASP A 15 10.38 -1.89 -12.41
CA ASP A 15 9.23 -0.99 -12.46
C ASP A 15 8.87 -0.67 -11.01
N GLU A 16 9.16 0.56 -10.53
CA GLU A 16 9.18 0.81 -9.07
C GLU A 16 7.82 0.50 -8.45
N ARG A 17 6.77 0.55 -9.28
CA ARG A 17 5.41 0.17 -8.96
C ARG A 17 5.30 -1.31 -8.65
N SER A 18 6.00 -2.18 -9.38
CA SER A 18 6.06 -3.63 -9.16
C SER A 18 6.66 -4.06 -7.82
N ASN A 19 7.29 -3.14 -7.08
CA ASN A 19 7.80 -3.37 -5.72
C ASN A 19 6.90 -2.76 -4.62
N ILE A 20 5.81 -2.08 -4.98
CA ILE A 20 4.90 -1.48 -4.00
C ILE A 20 4.02 -2.58 -3.41
N ASN A 21 4.36 -2.97 -2.18
CA ASN A 21 3.65 -3.99 -1.44
C ASN A 21 2.87 -3.42 -0.24
N THR A 22 2.97 -2.11 0.02
CA THR A 22 2.31 -1.46 1.16
C THR A 22 1.26 -0.49 0.67
N LEU A 23 0.02 -0.67 1.14
CA LEU A 23 -1.10 0.22 0.87
C LEU A 23 -1.23 1.25 2.00
N PHE A 24 -1.50 2.49 1.62
CA PHE A 24 -1.93 3.55 2.52
C PHE A 24 -3.45 3.66 2.54
N VAL A 25 -4.02 3.66 3.74
CA VAL A 25 -5.47 3.75 3.98
C VAL A 25 -5.74 5.03 4.77
N SER A 26 -6.62 5.86 4.24
CA SER A 26 -7.05 7.13 4.85
C SER A 26 -8.57 7.23 4.86
N GLY A 27 -9.11 8.25 5.53
CA GLY A 27 -10.56 8.40 5.70
C GLY A 27 -11.16 7.41 6.70
N LEU A 28 -10.33 6.87 7.60
CA LEU A 28 -10.81 6.02 8.69
C LEU A 28 -11.52 6.87 9.76
N PRO A 29 -12.55 6.34 10.43
CA PRO A 29 -13.17 7.00 11.56
C PRO A 29 -12.19 7.09 12.75
N ASP A 30 -12.43 8.01 13.68
CA ASP A 30 -11.56 8.29 14.82
C ASP A 30 -11.57 7.18 15.89
N ASP A 31 -12.62 6.37 15.92
CA ASP A 31 -12.79 5.24 16.85
C ASP A 31 -12.24 3.91 16.32
N VAL A 32 -11.67 3.90 15.10
CA VAL A 32 -11.13 2.70 14.46
C VAL A 32 -10.05 2.05 15.31
N LYS A 33 -10.10 0.72 15.43
CA LYS A 33 -9.11 -0.05 16.18
C LYS A 33 -8.20 -0.82 15.23
N ALA A 34 -6.95 -1.04 15.65
CA ALA A 34 -5.99 -1.85 14.88
C ALA A 34 -6.54 -3.24 14.52
N ARG A 35 -7.39 -3.81 15.39
CA ARG A 35 -8.09 -5.08 15.15
C ARG A 35 -9.02 -5.03 13.95
N GLU A 36 -9.66 -3.90 13.68
CA GLU A 36 -10.59 -3.74 12.54
C GLU A 36 -9.83 -3.69 11.23
N ILE A 37 -8.71 -2.96 11.19
CA ILE A 37 -7.79 -2.96 10.04
C ILE A 37 -7.26 -4.37 9.78
N HIS A 38 -6.78 -5.05 10.82
CA HIS A 38 -6.34 -6.44 10.70
C HIS A 38 -7.46 -7.33 10.17
N ASN A 39 -8.69 -7.19 10.65
CA ASN A 39 -9.83 -7.98 10.17
C ASN A 39 -10.23 -7.66 8.73
N LEU A 40 -10.04 -6.43 8.28
CA LEU A 40 -10.28 -5.99 6.91
C LEU A 40 -9.30 -6.66 5.94
N PHE A 41 -8.01 -6.71 6.31
CA PHE A 41 -6.95 -7.19 5.43
C PHE A 41 -6.60 -8.68 5.60
N ARG A 42 -6.82 -9.31 6.76
CA ARG A 42 -6.48 -10.73 7.00
C ARG A 42 -7.14 -11.73 6.04
N ARG A 43 -8.27 -11.34 5.44
CA ARG A 43 -8.99 -12.18 4.46
C ARG A 43 -8.45 -11.99 3.03
N ARG A 44 -7.51 -11.06 2.83
CA ARG A 44 -6.91 -10.79 1.53
C ARG A 44 -5.68 -11.68 1.34
N PRO A 45 -5.52 -12.30 0.17
CA PRO A 45 -4.35 -13.11 -0.13
C PRO A 45 -3.09 -12.26 -0.04
N GLY A 46 -2.02 -12.84 0.49
CA GLY A 46 -0.73 -12.17 0.59
C GLY A 46 -0.64 -11.09 1.67
N PHE A 47 -1.63 -10.96 2.55
CA PHE A 47 -1.53 -10.06 3.71
C PHE A 47 -0.39 -10.49 4.64
N ASP A 48 0.49 -9.55 4.98
CA ASP A 48 1.60 -9.77 5.90
C ASP A 48 1.34 -9.07 7.24
N SER A 49 1.19 -7.74 7.23
CA SER A 49 1.06 -6.95 8.44
C SER A 49 0.27 -5.66 8.22
N CYS A 50 -0.27 -5.09 9.29
CA CYS A 50 -0.89 -3.77 9.25
C CYS A 50 -0.53 -2.92 10.46
N GLN A 51 -0.46 -1.61 10.26
CA GLN A 51 -0.18 -0.63 11.30
C GLN A 51 -1.25 0.45 11.26
N LEU A 52 -1.85 0.74 12.41
CA LEU A 52 -2.72 1.89 12.60
C LEU A 52 -1.92 3.03 13.20
N LYS A 53 -2.00 4.22 12.62
CA LYS A 53 -1.34 5.43 13.11
C LYS A 53 -2.36 6.54 13.33
N TYR A 54 -2.36 7.06 14.55
CA TYR A 54 -3.08 8.28 14.91
C TYR A 54 -2.18 9.47 14.59
N THR A 55 -2.58 10.29 13.61
CA THR A 55 -1.90 11.55 13.37
C THR A 55 -2.55 12.59 14.27
N GLY A 56 -1.77 13.26 15.12
CA GLY A 56 -2.26 14.32 16.02
C GLY A 56 -2.82 15.55 15.30
N ARG A 57 -2.85 15.55 13.96
CA ARG A 57 -3.50 16.59 13.15
C ARG A 57 -4.96 16.19 12.90
N ALA A 58 -5.89 16.98 13.44
CA ALA A 58 -7.32 16.92 13.15
C ALA A 58 -7.99 15.55 13.36
N ASN A 59 -7.60 14.80 14.40
CA ASN A 59 -8.09 13.44 14.68
C ASN A 59 -8.04 12.48 13.48
N GLN A 60 -7.13 12.73 12.52
CA GLN A 60 -6.99 11.82 11.40
C GLN A 60 -6.37 10.51 11.88
N VAL A 61 -6.96 9.41 11.43
CA VAL A 61 -6.41 8.08 11.61
C VAL A 61 -6.08 7.52 10.24
N VAL A 62 -4.87 6.98 10.11
CA VAL A 62 -4.39 6.35 8.88
C VAL A 62 -3.92 4.95 9.18
N ALA A 63 -4.00 4.06 8.20
CA ALA A 63 -3.43 2.73 8.32
C ALA A 63 -2.49 2.41 7.16
N PHE A 64 -1.52 1.55 7.44
CA PHE A 64 -0.64 0.96 6.45
C PHE A 64 -0.87 -0.54 6.45
N ALA A 65 -1.07 -1.13 5.28
CA ALA A 65 -1.23 -2.58 5.12
C ALA A 65 -0.17 -3.10 4.17
N THR A 66 0.72 -3.96 4.68
CA THR A 66 1.81 -4.58 3.93
C THR A 66 1.39 -5.97 3.45
N PHE A 67 1.77 -6.27 2.22
CA PHE A 67 1.56 -7.55 1.57
C PHE A 67 2.90 -8.17 1.18
N PHE A 68 2.90 -9.48 0.90
CA PHE A 68 4.10 -10.19 0.48
C PHE A 68 4.56 -9.83 -0.93
N ASN A 69 3.64 -9.39 -1.81
CA ASN A 69 3.97 -9.03 -3.18
C ASN A 69 3.01 -7.97 -3.73
N HIS A 70 3.42 -7.37 -4.84
CA HIS A 70 2.70 -6.27 -5.48
C HIS A 70 1.32 -6.70 -6.00
N GLN A 71 1.23 -7.89 -6.59
CA GLN A 71 -0.03 -8.41 -7.14
C GLN A 71 -1.10 -8.55 -6.05
N ALA A 72 -0.72 -9.04 -4.86
CA ALA A 72 -1.59 -9.14 -3.71
C ALA A 72 -2.03 -7.76 -3.19
N ALA A 73 -1.11 -6.81 -3.10
CA ALA A 73 -1.41 -5.43 -2.71
C ALA A 73 -2.41 -4.78 -3.69
N MET A 74 -2.18 -4.90 -5.00
CA MET A 74 -3.08 -4.35 -6.02
C MET A 74 -4.45 -5.03 -5.98
N ALA A 75 -4.50 -6.36 -5.87
CA ALA A 75 -5.76 -7.09 -5.75
C ALA A 75 -6.57 -6.64 -4.52
N ALA A 76 -5.90 -6.43 -3.38
CA ALA A 76 -6.55 -5.91 -2.18
C ALA A 76 -7.05 -4.46 -2.37
N LEU A 77 -6.25 -3.59 -3.01
CA LEU A 77 -6.63 -2.22 -3.32
C LEU A 77 -7.88 -2.16 -4.21
N HIS A 78 -7.90 -2.91 -5.31
CA HIS A 78 -9.07 -2.99 -6.19
C HIS A 78 -10.29 -3.53 -5.45
N ALA A 79 -10.12 -4.58 -4.65
CA ALA A 79 -11.24 -5.19 -3.95
C ALA A 79 -11.79 -4.37 -2.77
N LEU A 80 -11.07 -3.33 -2.30
CA LEU A 80 -11.53 -2.41 -1.25
C LEU A 80 -12.08 -1.11 -1.84
N ASN A 81 -11.49 -0.59 -2.92
CA ASN A 81 -11.95 0.65 -3.56
C ASN A 81 -13.23 0.48 -4.38
N VAL A 82 -13.57 -0.73 -4.84
CA VAL A 82 -14.78 -0.99 -5.64
C VAL A 82 -16.02 -1.22 -4.76
N SER A 83 -15.89 -1.12 -3.43
CA SER A 83 -17.00 -1.32 -2.47
C SER A 83 -17.67 -0.02 -2.00
N ALA A 84 -17.28 1.14 -2.53
CA ALA A 84 -17.79 2.46 -2.16
C ALA A 84 -18.68 3.05 -3.24
#